data_AF-A0A2G6Q490-F1
#
_entry.id   AF-A0A2G6Q490-F1
#
_cell.length_a   1.000
_cell.length_b   1.000
_cell.length_c   1.000
_cell.angle_alpha   90.00
_cell.angle_beta   90.00
_cell.angle_gamma   90.00
#
_symmetry.space_group_name_H-M   'P 1'
#
loop_
_entity.id
_entity.type
_entity.pdbx_description
1 polymer ?
#
loop_
_entity_poly.entity_id
_entity_poly.type
_entity_poly.pdbx_seq_one_letter_code
_entity_poly.pdbx_strand_id
1 'polypeptide(L)'
;RLKDVWPNPVELINVPTILVEMSEEQKQAYEHMKESFEKAIEAAKGTPDVGKLWLSYIRTGNSYPDNMNHYPNYHLDNAERELVWSNNEFRFDEDCIQPKEKKLQEILHTEISEGRPTIIYVSDTGSTVKERDVQPRLQKVAEQVPGAKVAILRTNTVTPPKRSEWLKEQVNSGVNVIICSQELV
;
A
#
# COMPACT_ATOMS: atom_id res chain seq x y z
N ARG A 1 -29.62 0.74 -18.00
CA ARG A 1 -28.79 1.09 -19.18
C ARG A 1 -27.32 1.04 -18.76
N LEU A 2 -26.77 -0.18 -18.67
CA LEU A 2 -25.39 -0.45 -18.22
C LEU A 2 -24.76 -1.55 -19.08
N LYS A 3 -25.38 -1.87 -20.23
CA LYS A 3 -25.00 -2.96 -21.14
C LYS A 3 -24.09 -2.51 -22.29
N ASP A 4 -23.81 -1.21 -22.40
CA ASP A 4 -23.23 -0.64 -23.63
C ASP A 4 -21.74 -0.27 -23.52
N VAL A 5 -21.05 -0.64 -22.43
CA VAL A 5 -19.65 -0.21 -22.21
C VAL A 5 -18.63 -1.29 -22.58
N TRP A 6 -19.03 -2.57 -22.67
CA TRP A 6 -18.12 -3.66 -23.05
C TRP A 6 -18.71 -4.56 -24.14
N PRO A 7 -18.02 -4.74 -25.30
CA PRO A 7 -18.49 -5.61 -26.38
C PRO A 7 -18.46 -7.10 -26.01
N ASN A 8 -17.74 -7.48 -24.95
CA ASN A 8 -17.71 -8.84 -24.40
C ASN A 8 -18.22 -8.80 -22.95
N PRO A 9 -19.24 -9.59 -22.58
CA PRO A 9 -19.64 -9.70 -21.19
C PRO A 9 -18.48 -10.29 -20.38
N VAL A 10 -17.94 -9.49 -19.46
CA VAL A 10 -16.94 -9.98 -18.50
C VAL A 10 -17.70 -10.76 -17.43
N GLU A 11 -17.27 -11.99 -17.16
CA GLU A 11 -17.82 -12.76 -16.06
C GLU A 11 -17.54 -12.03 -14.75
N LEU A 12 -18.58 -11.86 -13.93
CA LEU A 12 -18.42 -11.32 -12.58
C LEU A 12 -17.73 -12.39 -11.73
N ILE A 13 -16.41 -12.32 -11.66
CA ILE A 13 -15.63 -13.16 -10.77
C ILE A 13 -15.82 -12.61 -9.37
N ASN A 14 -16.42 -13.42 -8.48
CA ASN A 14 -16.48 -13.09 -7.07
C ASN A 14 -15.09 -13.26 -6.45
N VAL A 15 -14.42 -12.14 -6.15
CA VAL A 15 -13.12 -12.12 -5.50
C VAL A 15 -13.33 -11.79 -4.01
N PRO A 16 -13.34 -12.77 -3.11
CA PRO A 16 -13.59 -12.53 -1.70
C PRO A 16 -12.46 -11.72 -1.06
N THR A 17 -12.81 -10.93 -0.04
CA THR A 17 -11.81 -10.23 0.77
C THR A 17 -10.96 -11.25 1.54
N ILE A 18 -9.64 -11.14 1.38
CA ILE A 18 -8.68 -11.95 2.13
C ILE A 18 -8.33 -11.20 3.41
N LEU A 19 -8.79 -11.73 4.55
CA LEU A 19 -8.41 -11.22 5.87
C LEU A 19 -7.05 -11.78 6.26
N VAL A 20 -6.15 -10.91 6.72
CA VAL A 20 -4.80 -11.26 7.16
C VAL A 20 -4.62 -10.72 8.57
N GLU A 21 -4.35 -11.62 9.51
CA GLU A 21 -4.10 -11.28 10.90
C GLU A 21 -2.74 -10.58 11.07
N MET A 22 -2.71 -9.57 11.96
CA MET A 22 -1.46 -8.93 12.36
C MET A 22 -0.61 -9.87 13.21
N SER A 23 0.71 -9.81 13.06
CA SER A 23 1.63 -10.44 14.02
C SER A 23 1.58 -9.71 15.37
N GLU A 24 2.10 -10.32 16.44
CA GLU A 24 2.07 -9.64 17.74
C GLU A 24 2.93 -8.39 17.78
N GLU A 25 4.03 -8.36 17.05
CA GLU A 25 4.87 -7.17 16.87
C GLU A 25 4.08 -6.07 16.14
N GLN A 26 3.31 -6.41 15.10
CA GLN A 26 2.47 -5.44 14.39
C GLN A 26 1.35 -4.92 15.27
N LYS A 27 0.72 -5.77 16.09
CA LYS A 27 -0.31 -5.34 17.05
C LYS A 27 0.26 -4.39 18.10
N GLN A 28 1.44 -4.68 18.64
CA GLN A 28 2.11 -3.78 19.59
C GLN A 28 2.42 -2.42 18.95
N ALA A 29 2.98 -2.42 17.75
CA ALA A 29 3.28 -1.21 16.98
C ALA A 29 2.01 -0.38 16.69
N TYR A 30 0.93 -1.06 16.32
CA TYR A 30 -0.36 -0.44 16.05
C TYR A 30 -1.00 0.14 17.31
N GLU A 31 -0.94 -0.58 18.43
CA GLU A 31 -1.49 -0.10 19.70
C GLU A 31 -0.72 1.12 20.20
N HIS A 32 0.62 1.14 20.08
CA HIS A 32 1.42 2.33 20.37
C HIS A 32 1.00 3.54 19.52
N MET A 33 0.76 3.34 18.22
CA MET A 33 0.24 4.39 17.34
C MET A 33 -1.14 4.87 17.80
N LYS A 34 -2.06 3.95 18.05
CA LYS A 34 -3.41 4.24 18.55
C LYS A 34 -3.39 5.06 19.84
N GLU A 35 -2.65 4.60 20.86
CA GLU A 35 -2.55 5.31 22.14
C GLU A 35 -1.98 6.72 21.99
N SER A 36 -0.98 6.89 21.12
CA SER A 36 -0.36 8.20 20.86
C SER A 36 -1.36 9.20 20.27
N PHE A 37 -2.14 8.76 19.26
CA PHE A 37 -3.19 9.58 18.69
C PHE A 37 -4.34 9.84 19.67
N GLU A 38 -4.78 8.83 20.43
CA GLU A 38 -5.85 9.00 21.43
C GLU A 38 -5.47 10.02 22.50
N LYS A 39 -4.22 9.98 23.01
CA LYS A 39 -3.68 10.97 23.96
C LYS A 39 -3.69 12.39 23.37
N ALA A 40 -3.23 12.55 22.12
CA ALA A 40 -3.22 13.84 21.45
C ALA A 40 -4.63 14.38 21.17
N ILE A 41 -5.56 13.51 20.75
CA ILE A 41 -6.96 13.86 20.50
C ILE A 41 -7.64 14.34 21.79
N GLU A 42 -7.39 13.64 22.91
CA GLU A 42 -7.93 14.02 24.21
C GLU A 42 -7.42 15.41 24.64
N ALA A 43 -6.11 15.64 24.50
CA ALA A 43 -5.49 16.92 24.84
C ALA A 43 -6.00 18.09 23.97
N ALA A 44 -6.34 17.81 22.70
CA ALA A 44 -6.84 18.80 21.76
C ALA A 44 -8.37 19.03 21.82
N LYS A 45 -9.09 18.41 22.75
CA LYS A 45 -10.55 18.61 22.86
C LYS A 45 -10.90 20.08 23.04
N GLY A 46 -11.85 20.55 22.23
CA GLY A 46 -12.29 21.95 22.23
C GLY A 46 -11.40 22.89 21.42
N THR A 47 -10.31 22.40 20.81
CA THR A 47 -9.50 23.18 19.86
C THR A 47 -9.87 22.83 18.41
N PRO A 48 -9.53 23.69 17.43
CA PRO A 48 -9.72 23.37 16.01
C PRO A 48 -8.91 22.15 15.52
N ASP A 49 -7.86 21.76 16.24
CA ASP A 49 -6.94 20.70 15.81
C ASP A 49 -7.48 19.29 16.03
N VAL A 50 -8.51 19.11 16.88
CA VAL A 50 -9.13 17.80 17.14
C VAL A 50 -9.60 17.10 15.85
N GLY A 51 -10.16 17.86 14.90
CA GLY A 51 -10.61 17.32 13.62
C GLY A 51 -9.46 16.86 12.73
N LYS A 52 -8.34 17.59 12.74
CA LYS A 52 -7.13 17.21 12.00
C LYS A 52 -6.55 15.92 12.56
N LEU A 53 -6.49 15.80 13.89
CA LEU A 53 -5.98 14.61 14.58
C LEU A 53 -6.81 13.37 14.28
N TRP A 54 -8.15 13.44 14.35
CA TRP A 54 -9.02 12.33 13.96
C TRP A 54 -8.82 11.87 12.52
N LEU A 55 -8.78 12.82 11.58
CA LEU A 55 -8.57 12.50 10.17
C LEU A 55 -7.20 11.85 9.92
N SER A 56 -6.16 12.33 10.61
CA SER A 56 -4.81 11.78 10.50
C SER A 56 -4.68 10.43 11.21
N TYR A 57 -5.39 10.21 12.31
CA TYR A 57 -5.45 8.93 13.00
C TYR A 57 -6.02 7.86 12.07
N ILE A 58 -7.18 8.10 11.44
CA ILE A 58 -7.78 7.15 10.50
C ILE A 58 -6.88 6.89 9.29
N ARG A 59 -6.29 7.94 8.70
CA ARG A 59 -5.35 7.78 7.57
C ARG A 59 -4.12 6.97 7.95
N THR A 60 -3.52 7.27 9.10
CA THR A 60 -2.35 6.56 9.61
C THR A 60 -2.70 5.12 9.96
N GLY A 61 -3.81 4.88 10.65
CA GLY A 61 -4.27 3.55 11.03
C GLY A 61 -4.58 2.66 9.82
N ASN A 62 -4.98 3.21 8.68
CA ASN A 62 -5.20 2.42 7.48
C ASN A 62 -3.90 2.09 6.74
N SER A 63 -2.99 3.06 6.61
CA SER A 63 -1.81 2.93 5.74
C SER A 63 -0.55 2.44 6.46
N TYR A 64 -0.42 2.68 7.77
CA TYR A 64 0.74 2.28 8.55
C TYR A 64 1.03 0.77 8.50
N PRO A 65 0.02 -0.13 8.67
CA PRO A 65 0.27 -1.57 8.63
C PRO A 65 0.81 -2.12 7.31
N ASP A 66 0.71 -1.35 6.23
CA ASP A 66 1.21 -1.74 4.91
C ASP A 66 2.64 -1.28 4.64
N ASN A 67 3.21 -0.41 5.49
CA ASN A 67 4.55 0.15 5.30
C ASN A 67 5.29 0.39 6.63
N MET A 68 5.22 -0.55 7.58
CA MET A 68 5.81 -0.35 8.92
C MET A 68 7.34 -0.15 8.93
N ASN A 69 8.05 -0.46 7.84
CA ASN A 69 9.49 -0.21 7.69
C ASN A 69 9.83 1.28 7.51
N HIS A 70 9.03 2.01 6.72
CA HIS A 70 9.35 3.38 6.29
C HIS A 70 8.27 4.40 6.60
N TYR A 71 7.15 3.98 7.21
CA TYR A 71 6.04 4.90 7.46
C TYR A 71 6.53 6.13 8.25
N PRO A 72 6.25 7.35 7.77
CA PRO A 72 6.80 8.56 8.37
C PRO A 72 6.14 8.87 9.72
N ASN A 73 6.90 9.55 10.59
CA ASN A 73 6.36 10.12 11.82
C ASN A 73 5.25 11.14 11.51
N TYR A 74 4.22 11.17 12.35
CA TYR A 74 3.15 12.14 12.22
C TYR A 74 3.40 13.36 13.13
N HIS A 75 3.44 14.53 12.50
CA HIS A 75 3.50 15.82 13.18
C HIS A 75 2.19 16.57 12.92
N LEU A 76 1.62 17.18 13.95
CA LEU A 76 0.43 18.00 13.81
C LEU A 76 0.76 19.24 12.98
N ASP A 77 -0.10 19.56 12.02
CA ASP A 77 0.03 20.75 11.18
C ASP A 77 -0.51 21.99 11.92
N ASN A 78 0.25 22.41 12.93
CA ASN A 78 0.09 23.62 13.72
C ASN A 78 1.40 24.44 13.72
N ALA A 79 1.39 25.61 14.34
CA ALA A 79 2.57 26.50 14.36
C ALA A 79 3.82 25.85 14.99
N GLU A 80 3.62 24.93 15.93
CA GLU A 80 4.70 24.29 16.70
C GLU A 80 5.20 22.98 16.07
N ARG A 81 4.48 22.45 15.07
CA ARG A 81 4.73 21.15 14.41
C ARG A 81 4.98 20.02 15.41
N GLU A 82 4.08 19.91 16.37
CA GLU A 82 4.17 18.95 17.47
C GLU A 82 4.24 17.51 16.95
N LEU A 83 5.20 16.72 17.46
CA LEU A 83 5.28 15.29 17.18
C LEU A 83 4.18 14.55 17.95
N VAL A 84 3.21 14.00 17.22
CA VAL A 84 2.09 13.25 17.81
C VAL A 84 2.42 11.77 17.92
N TRP A 85 3.09 11.21 16.92
CA TRP A 85 3.45 9.79 16.90
C TRP A 85 4.70 9.55 16.06
N SER A 86 5.54 8.59 16.50
CA SER A 86 6.73 8.17 15.78
C SER A 86 6.76 6.67 15.54
N ASN A 87 7.16 6.28 14.33
CA ASN A 87 7.45 4.90 13.94
C ASN A 87 8.90 4.47 14.26
N ASN A 88 9.70 5.31 14.92
CA ASN A 88 11.13 4.99 15.11
C ASN A 88 11.36 3.82 16.08
N GLU A 89 10.53 3.70 17.13
CA GLU A 89 10.65 2.65 18.13
C GLU A 89 10.16 1.29 17.62
N PHE A 90 9.12 1.30 16.78
CA PHE A 90 8.47 0.09 16.26
C PHE A 90 8.78 -0.15 14.78
N ARG A 91 9.91 0.40 14.30
CA ARG A 91 10.31 0.24 12.91
C ARG A 91 10.70 -1.22 12.65
N PHE A 92 10.08 -1.81 11.64
CA PHE A 92 10.42 -3.17 11.22
C PHE A 92 11.70 -3.19 10.39
N ASP A 93 12.47 -4.27 10.53
CA ASP A 93 13.65 -4.52 9.70
C ASP A 93 13.27 -4.75 8.24
N GLU A 94 14.12 -4.26 7.31
CA GLU A 94 13.92 -4.43 5.87
C GLU A 94 13.83 -5.91 5.45
N ASP A 95 14.48 -6.82 6.17
CA ASP A 95 14.46 -8.25 5.85
C ASP A 95 13.25 -8.97 6.48
N CYS A 96 12.50 -8.30 7.36
CA CYS A 96 11.31 -8.86 7.97
C CYS A 96 10.14 -8.86 6.98
N ILE A 97 9.60 -10.04 6.65
CA ILE A 97 8.40 -10.17 5.82
C ILE A 97 7.16 -10.04 6.70
N GLN A 98 6.34 -9.04 6.38
CA GLN A 98 5.11 -8.76 7.13
C GLN A 98 3.96 -9.70 6.70
N PRO A 99 2.92 -9.91 7.54
CA PRO A 99 1.84 -10.85 7.25
C PRO A 99 1.15 -10.65 5.90
N LYS A 100 0.83 -9.41 5.51
CA LYS A 100 0.24 -9.10 4.20
C LYS A 100 1.21 -9.36 3.05
N GLU A 101 2.50 -9.08 3.25
CA GLU A 101 3.57 -9.37 2.28
C GLU A 101 3.73 -10.87 2.07
N LYS A 102 3.69 -11.66 3.14
CA LYS A 102 3.69 -13.13 3.07
C LYS A 102 2.47 -13.65 2.32
N LYS A 103 1.28 -13.11 2.60
CA LYS A 103 0.05 -13.48 1.88
C LYS A 103 0.15 -13.14 0.40
N LEU A 104 0.72 -11.99 0.05
CA LEU A 104 0.99 -11.60 -1.32
C LEU A 104 1.93 -12.60 -2.01
N GLN A 105 3.00 -13.03 -1.34
CA GLN A 105 3.92 -14.05 -1.89
C GLN A 105 3.22 -15.38 -2.15
N GLU A 106 2.33 -15.83 -1.26
CA GLU A 106 1.53 -17.05 -1.46
C GLU A 106 0.61 -16.96 -2.69
N ILE A 107 -0.04 -15.81 -2.89
CA ILE A 107 -0.90 -15.55 -4.05
C ILE A 107 -0.06 -15.55 -5.32
N LEU A 108 1.04 -14.79 -5.35
CA LEU A 108 1.93 -14.71 -6.50
C LEU A 108 2.52 -16.07 -6.87
N HIS A 109 2.91 -16.89 -5.88
CA HIS A 109 3.42 -18.22 -6.12
C HIS A 109 2.38 -19.09 -6.85
N THR A 110 1.12 -19.04 -6.41
CA THR A 110 0.01 -19.77 -7.02
C THR A 110 -0.24 -19.29 -8.46
N GLU A 111 -0.40 -17.98 -8.67
CA GLU A 111 -0.67 -17.40 -9.99
C GLU A 111 0.47 -17.69 -10.99
N ILE A 112 1.73 -17.57 -10.55
CA ILE A 112 2.90 -17.86 -11.38
C ILE A 112 2.95 -19.34 -11.75
N SER A 113 2.66 -20.25 -10.81
CA SER A 113 2.65 -21.69 -11.08
C SER A 113 1.59 -22.11 -12.12
N GLU A 114 0.51 -21.32 -12.22
CA GLU A 114 -0.56 -21.50 -13.20
C GLU A 114 -0.35 -20.68 -14.48
N GLY A 115 0.78 -19.97 -14.61
CA GLY A 115 1.11 -19.14 -15.77
C GLY A 115 0.24 -17.89 -15.92
N ARG A 116 -0.34 -17.40 -14.82
CA ARG A 116 -1.23 -16.23 -14.80
C ARG A 116 -0.47 -14.94 -14.47
N PRO A 117 -0.50 -13.92 -15.35
CA PRO A 117 0.08 -12.63 -15.03
C PRO A 117 -0.77 -11.89 -13.98
N THR A 118 -0.11 -11.21 -13.05
CA THR A 118 -0.76 -10.54 -11.91
C THR A 118 -0.53 -9.03 -11.93
N ILE A 119 -1.55 -8.26 -11.55
CA ILE A 119 -1.44 -6.82 -11.30
C ILE A 119 -1.68 -6.57 -9.80
N ILE A 120 -0.78 -5.83 -9.17
CA ILE A 120 -0.84 -5.42 -7.78
C ILE A 120 -1.18 -3.94 -7.74
N TYR A 121 -2.35 -3.61 -7.21
CA TYR A 121 -2.78 -2.24 -7.02
C TYR A 121 -2.45 -1.74 -5.62
N VAL A 122 -1.90 -0.53 -5.54
CA VAL A 122 -1.58 0.13 -4.27
C VAL A 122 -2.12 1.57 -4.22
N SER A 123 -2.50 2.02 -3.03
CA SER A 123 -2.94 3.41 -2.82
C SER A 123 -1.75 4.34 -2.54
N ASP A 124 -0.80 3.87 -1.73
CA ASP A 124 0.33 4.69 -1.26
C ASP A 124 1.53 4.62 -2.23
N THR A 125 1.50 5.49 -3.24
CA THR A 125 2.53 5.56 -4.30
C THR A 125 3.53 6.72 -4.14
N GLY A 126 3.57 7.32 -2.94
CA GLY A 126 4.44 8.46 -2.66
C GLY A 126 4.09 9.77 -3.39
N SER A 127 2.92 9.85 -4.03
CA SER A 127 2.49 11.02 -4.82
C SER A 127 2.37 12.30 -3.98
N THR A 128 1.95 12.17 -2.72
CA THR A 128 1.84 13.29 -1.78
C THR A 128 2.97 13.34 -0.76
N VAL A 129 3.37 12.17 -0.22
CA VAL A 129 4.43 12.04 0.78
C VAL A 129 5.36 10.95 0.31
N LYS A 130 6.58 11.31 -0.12
CA LYS A 130 7.51 10.39 -0.81
C LYS A 130 7.84 9.15 0.03
N GLU A 131 7.97 9.31 1.33
CA GLU A 131 8.28 8.27 2.31
C GLU A 131 7.19 7.20 2.41
N ARG A 132 5.97 7.50 1.92
CA ARG A 132 4.86 6.55 1.87
C ARG A 132 4.89 5.67 0.62
N ASP A 133 5.80 5.86 -0.34
CA ASP A 133 5.85 4.99 -1.53
C ASP A 133 6.15 3.53 -1.15
N VAL A 134 5.11 2.69 -1.19
CA VAL A 134 5.21 1.26 -0.86
C VAL A 134 5.65 0.42 -2.07
N GLN A 135 5.62 0.98 -3.29
CA GLN A 135 5.88 0.23 -4.52
C GLN A 135 7.29 -0.40 -4.55
N PRO A 136 8.38 0.30 -4.16
CA PRO A 136 9.71 -0.31 -4.13
C PRO A 136 9.81 -1.46 -3.13
N ARG A 137 9.12 -1.36 -1.98
CA ARG A 137 9.07 -2.41 -0.96
C ARG A 137 8.37 -3.66 -1.50
N LEU A 138 7.18 -3.49 -2.08
CA LEU A 138 6.44 -4.60 -2.66
C LEU A 138 7.15 -5.22 -3.86
N GLN A 139 7.91 -4.44 -4.63
CA GLN A 139 8.76 -5.00 -5.68
C GLN A 139 9.79 -5.97 -5.10
N LYS A 140 10.55 -5.56 -4.06
CA LYS A 140 11.51 -6.46 -3.39
C LYS A 140 10.83 -7.73 -2.85
N VAL A 141 9.67 -7.57 -2.21
CA VAL A 141 8.89 -8.70 -1.65
C VAL A 141 8.43 -9.67 -2.74
N ALA A 142 7.90 -9.15 -3.84
CA ALA A 142 7.39 -9.95 -4.95
C ALA A 142 8.54 -10.66 -5.70
N GLU A 143 9.68 -10.00 -5.87
CA GLU A 143 10.88 -10.58 -6.52
C GLU A 143 11.50 -11.74 -5.75
N GLN A 144 11.18 -11.91 -4.46
CA GLN A 144 11.58 -13.10 -3.69
C GLN A 144 10.80 -14.37 -4.09
N VAL A 145 9.67 -14.23 -4.81
CA VAL A 145 8.90 -15.38 -5.29
C VAL A 145 9.56 -15.98 -6.54
N PRO A 146 9.89 -17.28 -6.56
CA PRO A 146 10.52 -17.90 -7.72
C PRO A 146 9.70 -17.72 -9.00
N GLY A 147 10.35 -17.23 -10.06
CA GLY A 147 9.72 -16.98 -11.35
C GLY A 147 8.98 -15.65 -11.47
N ALA A 148 8.94 -14.84 -10.41
CA ALA A 148 8.41 -13.47 -10.48
C ALA A 148 9.37 -12.56 -11.26
N LYS A 149 8.83 -11.86 -12.24
CA LYS A 149 9.47 -10.77 -12.98
C LYS A 149 8.58 -9.56 -12.84
N VAL A 150 9.00 -8.63 -12.00
CA VAL A 150 8.17 -7.53 -11.51
C VAL A 150 8.55 -6.23 -12.22
N ALA A 151 7.55 -5.40 -12.56
CA ALA A 151 7.78 -4.03 -12.99
C ALA A 151 6.81 -3.06 -12.32
N ILE A 152 7.26 -1.84 -12.07
CA ILE A 152 6.44 -0.77 -11.50
C ILE A 152 5.96 0.17 -12.60
N LEU A 153 4.64 0.29 -12.78
CA LEU A 153 4.03 1.32 -13.61
C LEU A 153 3.80 2.59 -12.78
N ARG A 154 4.65 3.59 -12.96
CA ARG A 154 4.54 4.88 -12.26
C ARG A 154 3.62 5.85 -12.99
N THR A 155 2.70 6.46 -12.24
CA THR A 155 1.73 7.47 -12.69
C THR A 155 2.38 8.67 -13.37
N ASN A 156 3.52 9.12 -12.83
CA ASN A 156 4.23 10.32 -13.25
C ASN A 156 5.20 10.10 -14.42
N THR A 157 5.53 8.85 -14.76
CA THR A 157 6.58 8.54 -15.73
C THR A 157 6.01 8.16 -17.10
N VAL A 158 4.80 7.58 -17.15
CA VAL A 158 4.17 7.13 -18.40
C VAL A 158 2.88 7.91 -18.66
N THR A 159 2.91 8.76 -19.70
CA THR A 159 1.72 9.51 -20.12
C THR A 159 0.60 8.55 -20.54
N PRO A 160 -0.68 8.88 -20.28
CA PRO A 160 -1.80 7.96 -20.51
C PRO A 160 -1.82 7.24 -21.88
N PRO A 161 -1.50 7.89 -23.02
CA PRO A 161 -1.49 7.23 -24.32
C PRO A 161 -0.40 6.15 -24.46
N LYS A 162 0.72 6.28 -23.71
CA LYS A 162 1.88 5.38 -23.79
C LYS A 162 1.81 4.19 -22.83
N ARG A 163 0.82 4.15 -21.91
CA ARG A 163 0.70 3.09 -20.90
C ARG A 163 0.43 1.73 -21.52
N SER A 164 -0.45 1.68 -22.53
CA SER A 164 -0.78 0.44 -23.23
C SER A 164 0.41 -0.11 -24.03
N GLU A 165 1.25 0.77 -24.57
CA GLU A 165 2.47 0.40 -25.27
C GLU A 165 3.52 -0.13 -24.29
N TRP A 166 3.76 0.61 -23.19
CA TRP A 166 4.65 0.18 -22.12
C TRP A 166 4.23 -1.18 -21.53
N LEU A 167 2.93 -1.40 -21.27
CA LEU A 167 2.44 -2.68 -20.78
C LEU A 167 2.72 -3.82 -21.76
N LYS A 168 2.54 -3.58 -23.07
CA LYS A 168 2.88 -4.58 -24.12
C LYS A 168 4.38 -4.87 -24.13
N GLU A 169 5.23 -3.84 -24.04
CA GLU A 169 6.68 -4.01 -23.98
C GLU A 169 7.10 -4.83 -22.76
N GLN A 170 6.54 -4.54 -21.57
CA GLN A 170 6.84 -5.29 -20.36
C GLN A 170 6.42 -6.76 -20.49
N VAL A 171 5.20 -7.04 -20.97
CA VAL A 171 4.74 -8.41 -21.22
C VAL A 171 5.64 -9.12 -22.23
N ASN A 172 6.03 -8.46 -23.32
CA ASN A 172 6.96 -9.02 -24.33
C ASN A 172 8.35 -9.30 -23.75
N SER A 173 8.82 -8.51 -22.78
CA SER A 173 10.06 -8.76 -22.04
C SER A 173 9.95 -9.88 -21.00
N GLY A 174 8.75 -10.46 -20.84
CA GLY A 174 8.46 -11.57 -19.94
C GLY A 174 8.13 -11.15 -18.52
N VAL A 175 7.79 -9.87 -18.27
CA VAL A 175 7.24 -9.42 -16.99
C VAL A 175 5.87 -10.05 -16.77
N ASN A 176 5.68 -10.67 -15.62
CA ASN A 176 4.44 -11.36 -15.23
C ASN A 176 3.79 -10.77 -13.97
N VAL A 177 4.42 -9.77 -13.34
CA VAL A 177 3.84 -9.02 -12.21
C VAL A 177 4.00 -7.52 -12.44
N ILE A 178 2.90 -6.77 -12.37
CA ILE A 178 2.91 -5.30 -12.49
C ILE A 178 2.40 -4.68 -11.21
N ILE A 179 3.16 -3.74 -10.62
CA ILE A 179 2.72 -2.93 -9.48
C ILE A 179 2.32 -1.54 -9.99
N CYS A 180 1.13 -1.06 -9.65
CA CYS A 180 0.64 0.25 -10.08
C CYS A 180 -0.29 0.92 -9.06
N SER A 181 -0.49 2.23 -9.22
CA SER A 181 -1.44 2.98 -8.40
C SER A 181 -2.89 2.57 -8.69
N GLN A 182 -3.73 2.53 -7.66
CA GLN A 182 -5.18 2.42 -7.81
C GLN A 182 -5.79 3.58 -8.62
N GLU A 183 -5.16 4.75 -8.63
CA GLU A 183 -5.64 5.93 -9.38
C GLU A 183 -5.41 5.82 -10.91
N LEU A 184 -4.74 4.76 -11.37
CA LEU A 184 -4.46 4.54 -12.79
C LEU A 184 -5.58 3.83 -13.56
N VAL A 185 -6.64 3.41 -12.88
CA VAL A 185 -7.78 2.67 -13.44
C VAL A 185 -9.00 3.58 -13.57
#